data_AF-K3WP71-F1
#
_entry.id   AF-K3WP71-F1
#
_cell.length_a   1.000
_cell.length_b   1.000
_cell.length_c   1.000
_cell.angle_alpha   90.00
_cell.angle_beta   90.00
_cell.angle_gamma   90.00
#
_symmetry.space_group_name_H-M   'P 1'
#
loop_
_entity.id
_entity.type
_entity.pdbx_description
1 polymer ?
#
loop_
_entity_poly.entity_id
_entity_poly.type
_entity_poly.pdbx_seq_one_letter_code
_entity_poly.pdbx_strand_id
1 'polypeptide(L)'
;MEKRRKRVHPWRDEYTREFGVRVVKRDDDSADVLLVECRFCAVFGREKRAAAAVDGAPTSQSNNSALPAATVATDATSSRKRPRARSRSVATWKKSFRSDNMRSHHVEQHPQKWAAYQRLLTLVKKEQVRQFAGRKNSGEAAPDDGAIAVEDQLEAFFAPDERE
;
A
#
# COMPACT_ATOMS: atom_id res chain seq x y z
N MET A 1 8.78 -35.34 -19.82
CA MET A 1 9.13 -33.91 -19.63
C MET A 1 8.58 -33.46 -18.28
N GLU A 2 9.43 -33.43 -17.25
CA GLU A 2 8.98 -32.99 -15.92
C GLU A 2 8.92 -31.46 -15.86
N LYS A 3 7.71 -30.92 -15.60
CA LYS A 3 7.53 -29.49 -15.40
C LYS A 3 8.29 -29.09 -14.14
N ARG A 4 9.28 -28.19 -14.28
CA ARG A 4 9.99 -27.58 -13.14
C ARG A 4 8.98 -27.11 -12.10
N ARG A 5 9.04 -27.69 -10.90
CA ARG A 5 8.22 -27.25 -9.77
C ARG A 5 8.49 -25.77 -9.53
N LYS A 6 7.45 -24.93 -9.65
CA LYS A 6 7.58 -23.49 -9.39
C LYS A 6 7.95 -23.30 -7.93
N ARG A 7 8.99 -22.49 -7.66
CA ARG A 7 9.36 -22.11 -6.29
C ARG A 7 8.18 -21.36 -5.66
N VAL A 8 7.56 -21.95 -4.65
CA VAL A 8 6.50 -21.32 -3.87
C VAL A 8 7.16 -20.57 -2.73
N HIS A 9 6.85 -19.28 -2.60
CA HIS A 9 7.25 -18.49 -1.44
C HIS A 9 6.22 -18.74 -0.33
N PRO A 10 6.61 -19.43 0.76
CA PRO A 10 5.70 -19.67 1.89
C PRO A 10 5.35 -18.34 2.56
N TRP A 11 4.26 -18.36 3.32
CA TRP A 11 3.88 -17.22 4.14
C TRP A 11 4.87 -17.02 5.29
N ARG A 12 5.11 -15.75 5.64
CA ARG A 12 5.84 -15.35 6.85
C ARG A 12 4.95 -14.39 7.61
N ASP A 13 4.65 -14.67 8.88
CA ASP A 13 3.76 -13.80 9.68
C ASP A 13 4.30 -12.38 9.83
N GLU A 14 5.63 -12.21 9.74
CA GLU A 14 6.30 -10.91 9.68
C GLU A 14 5.78 -10.02 8.55
N TYR A 15 5.26 -10.59 7.45
CA TYR A 15 4.68 -9.82 6.36
C TYR A 15 3.46 -9.00 6.79
N THR A 16 2.71 -9.48 7.80
CA THR A 16 1.60 -8.72 8.39
C THR A 16 2.03 -7.32 8.79
N ARG A 17 3.20 -7.24 9.45
CA ARG A 17 3.80 -6.02 9.95
C ARG A 17 4.65 -5.33 8.90
N GLU A 18 5.52 -6.04 8.19
CA GLU A 18 6.44 -5.42 7.23
C GLU A 18 5.69 -4.75 6.08
N PHE A 19 4.60 -5.38 5.61
CA PHE A 19 3.85 -4.92 4.45
C PHE A 19 2.46 -4.38 4.83
N GLY A 20 2.03 -4.39 6.09
CA GLY A 20 0.68 -3.94 6.44
C GLY A 20 -0.40 -4.75 5.72
N VAL A 21 -0.24 -6.07 5.66
CA VAL A 21 -1.23 -7.01 5.11
C VAL A 21 -1.90 -7.77 6.24
N ARG A 22 -3.09 -8.34 6.01
CA ARG A 22 -3.81 -9.14 7.00
C ARG A 22 -4.12 -10.53 6.45
N VAL A 23 -3.97 -11.56 7.27
CA VAL A 23 -4.42 -12.92 6.95
C VAL A 23 -5.94 -12.94 6.99
N VAL A 24 -6.56 -13.30 5.87
CA VAL A 24 -8.02 -13.40 5.73
C VAL A 24 -8.48 -14.84 5.86
N LYS A 25 -7.70 -15.79 5.32
CA LYS A 25 -8.05 -17.21 5.36
C LYS A 25 -6.82 -18.06 5.66
N ARG A 26 -6.96 -18.96 6.63
CA ARG A 26 -6.06 -20.09 6.87
C ARG A 26 -6.74 -21.39 6.44
N ASP A 27 -5.93 -22.38 6.15
CA ASP A 27 -6.35 -23.76 5.93
C ASP A 27 -6.68 -24.40 7.28
N ASP A 28 -7.83 -25.06 7.40
CA ASP A 28 -8.31 -25.62 8.67
C ASP A 28 -7.43 -26.78 9.16
N ASP A 29 -6.91 -27.60 8.25
CA ASP A 29 -6.11 -28.78 8.57
C ASP A 29 -4.63 -28.46 8.80
N SER A 30 -4.02 -27.65 7.92
CA SER A 30 -2.57 -27.36 7.95
C SER A 30 -2.21 -26.05 8.64
N ALA A 31 -3.19 -25.22 9.01
CA ALA A 31 -3.00 -23.85 9.49
C ALA A 31 -2.25 -22.91 8.51
N ASP A 32 -2.01 -23.36 7.27
CA ASP A 32 -1.35 -22.61 6.22
C ASP A 32 -2.16 -21.37 5.85
N VAL A 33 -1.50 -20.24 5.64
CA VAL A 33 -2.16 -19.06 5.09
C VAL A 33 -2.53 -19.30 3.63
N LEU A 34 -3.80 -19.09 3.31
CA LEU A 34 -4.38 -19.26 1.98
C LEU A 34 -4.61 -17.93 1.28
N LEU A 35 -5.01 -16.90 2.03
CA LEU A 35 -5.36 -15.60 1.50
C LEU A 35 -4.93 -14.50 2.48
N VAL A 36 -4.25 -13.49 1.94
CA VAL A 36 -3.99 -12.23 2.63
C VAL A 36 -4.52 -11.06 1.83
N GLU A 37 -4.82 -9.96 2.50
CA GLU A 37 -5.29 -8.73 1.88
C GLU A 37 -4.47 -7.51 2.33
N CYS A 38 -4.52 -6.45 1.54
CA CYS A 38 -3.89 -5.17 1.86
C CYS A 38 -4.72 -4.41 2.90
N ARG A 39 -4.16 -4.12 4.09
CA ARG A 39 -4.86 -3.32 5.11
C ARG A 39 -5.04 -1.87 4.65
N PHE A 40 -4.13 -1.32 3.85
CA PHE A 40 -4.28 0.03 3.30
C PHE A 40 -5.49 0.15 2.38
N CYS A 41 -5.71 -0.84 1.50
CA CYS A 41 -6.91 -0.90 0.68
C CYS A 41 -8.18 -1.02 1.52
N ALA A 42 -8.15 -1.85 2.57
CA ALA A 42 -9.30 -2.09 3.43
C ALA A 42 -9.70 -0.85 4.25
N VAL A 43 -8.71 -0.12 4.78
CA VAL A 43 -8.95 1.03 5.69
C VAL A 43 -9.04 2.36 4.94
N PHE A 44 -8.12 2.65 4.02
CA PHE A 44 -8.03 3.96 3.36
C PHE A 44 -8.56 3.96 1.92
N GLY A 45 -8.73 2.78 1.32
CA GLY A 45 -8.96 2.68 -0.13
C GLY A 45 -7.74 3.08 -0.96
N ARG A 46 -7.92 3.14 -2.29
CA ARG A 46 -6.84 3.52 -3.22
C ARG A 46 -6.60 5.03 -3.18
N GLU A 47 -5.35 5.43 -3.07
CA GLU A 47 -4.99 6.84 -3.10
C GLU A 47 -5.11 7.42 -4.53
N LYS A 48 -5.51 8.68 -4.62
CA LYS A 48 -5.44 9.41 -5.88
C LYS A 48 -3.97 9.65 -6.18
N ARG A 49 -3.45 9.01 -7.23
CA ARG A 49 -2.15 9.39 -7.80
C ARG A 49 -2.20 10.90 -8.02
N ALA A 50 -1.33 11.65 -7.34
CA ALA A 50 -1.24 13.10 -7.51
C ALA A 50 -1.18 13.36 -9.01
N ALA A 51 -2.24 13.96 -9.54
CA ALA A 51 -2.25 14.37 -10.93
C ALA A 51 -1.04 15.29 -11.09
N ALA A 52 -0.19 14.98 -12.07
CA ALA A 52 0.93 15.83 -12.41
C ALA A 52 0.40 17.27 -12.51
N ALA A 53 0.85 18.12 -11.60
CA ALA A 53 0.68 19.55 -11.69
C ALA A 53 1.47 19.99 -12.92
N VAL A 54 0.80 20.02 -14.07
CA VAL A 54 1.20 20.83 -15.21
C VAL A 54 0.36 22.09 -15.12
N ASP A 55 1.05 23.14 -14.69
CA ASP A 55 0.91 24.55 -15.03
C ASP A 55 -0.42 25.27 -14.74
N GLY A 56 -0.29 26.35 -13.98
CA GLY A 56 -1.37 27.28 -13.73
C GLY A 56 -1.88 27.94 -15.00
N ALA A 57 -3.19 28.24 -15.01
CA ALA A 57 -3.74 29.34 -15.78
C ALA A 57 -4.92 29.94 -14.98
N PRO A 58 -4.93 31.26 -14.75
CA PRO A 58 -6.04 31.96 -14.11
C PRO A 58 -7.12 32.34 -15.14
N THR A 59 -8.27 32.74 -14.59
CA THR A 59 -9.29 33.61 -15.20
C THR A 59 -10.21 32.99 -16.25
N SER A 60 -11.45 32.81 -15.80
CA SER A 60 -12.66 32.90 -16.60
C SER A 60 -12.82 34.35 -17.08
N GLN A 61 -12.86 34.58 -18.40
CA GLN A 61 -13.65 35.64 -19.01
C GLN A 61 -13.76 35.45 -20.53
N SER A 62 -15.02 35.39 -20.95
CA SER A 62 -15.58 35.42 -22.31
C SER A 62 -14.97 36.47 -23.24
N ASN A 63 -14.79 36.11 -24.52
CA ASN A 63 -15.41 36.81 -25.65
C ASN A 63 -15.19 36.08 -26.99
N ASN A 64 -16.19 36.26 -27.87
CA ASN A 64 -16.42 35.58 -29.13
C ASN A 64 -15.49 36.00 -30.29
N SER A 65 -15.59 35.19 -31.35
CA SER A 65 -15.48 35.54 -32.78
C SER A 65 -14.13 35.36 -33.46
N ALA A 66 -14.00 34.25 -34.22
CA ALA A 66 -13.82 34.27 -35.68
C ALA A 66 -13.46 32.87 -36.22
N LEU A 67 -14.25 32.35 -37.17
CA LEU A 67 -13.80 31.47 -38.26
C LEU A 67 -13.08 32.34 -39.32
N PRO A 68 -12.33 31.81 -40.32
CA PRO A 68 -12.28 30.46 -40.90
C PRO A 68 -10.81 29.95 -41.02
N ALA A 69 -10.37 28.87 -41.68
CA ALA A 69 -10.83 28.08 -42.80
C ALA A 69 -10.05 26.74 -42.82
N ALA A 70 -10.63 25.74 -43.49
CA ALA A 70 -10.02 24.62 -44.21
C ALA A 70 -8.70 24.02 -43.68
N THR A 71 -8.70 22.71 -43.38
CA THR A 71 -8.09 21.70 -44.27
C THR A 71 -8.28 20.28 -43.72
N VAL A 72 -8.79 19.43 -44.61
CA VAL A 72 -8.57 17.99 -44.82
C VAL A 72 -8.65 17.02 -43.64
N ALA A 73 -9.59 16.08 -43.80
CA ALA A 73 -9.73 14.86 -43.03
C ALA A 73 -8.46 14.00 -43.07
N THR A 74 -8.10 13.44 -41.92
CA THR A 74 -7.58 12.07 -41.86
C THR A 74 -8.36 11.32 -40.80
N ASP A 75 -9.07 10.30 -41.27
CA ASP A 75 -9.74 9.31 -40.45
C ASP A 75 -8.66 8.48 -39.72
N ALA A 76 -8.59 8.67 -38.41
CA ALA A 76 -7.96 7.73 -37.52
C ALA A 76 -8.93 7.55 -36.36
N THR A 77 -9.85 6.60 -36.55
CA THR A 77 -10.72 6.06 -35.51
C THR A 77 -9.86 5.41 -34.42
N SER A 78 -9.20 6.23 -33.60
CA SER A 78 -8.52 5.82 -32.37
C SER A 78 -9.61 5.43 -31.41
N SER A 79 -9.91 4.14 -31.36
CA SER A 79 -10.75 3.53 -30.34
C SER A 79 -10.08 3.75 -28.99
N ARG A 80 -10.29 4.93 -28.39
CA ARG A 80 -9.93 5.24 -27.01
C ARG A 80 -10.83 4.37 -26.16
N LYS A 81 -10.35 3.17 -25.85
CA LYS A 81 -10.96 2.27 -24.88
C LYS A 81 -11.25 3.12 -23.64
N ARG A 82 -12.54 3.29 -23.33
CA ARG A 82 -12.97 4.02 -22.14
C ARG A 82 -12.18 3.44 -20.96
N PRO A 83 -11.45 4.28 -20.19
CA PRO A 83 -10.69 3.76 -19.06
C PRO A 83 -11.70 3.05 -18.14
N ARG A 84 -11.46 1.76 -17.87
CA ARG A 84 -12.33 1.01 -16.96
C ARG A 84 -12.35 1.75 -15.63
N ALA A 85 -13.55 1.99 -15.10
CA ALA A 85 -13.70 2.54 -13.76
C ALA A 85 -12.83 1.73 -12.79
N ARG A 86 -12.02 2.42 -11.99
CA ARG A 86 -11.06 1.74 -11.11
C ARG A 86 -11.83 0.88 -10.12
N SER A 87 -11.56 -0.43 -10.09
CA SER A 87 -12.23 -1.32 -9.15
C SER A 87 -11.87 -0.91 -7.72
N ARG A 88 -12.90 -0.67 -6.91
CA ARG A 88 -12.78 -0.38 -5.46
C ARG A 88 -12.42 -1.62 -4.63
N SER A 89 -12.17 -2.76 -5.28
CA SER A 89 -11.88 -4.03 -4.62
C SER A 89 -10.55 -3.97 -3.88
N VAL A 90 -10.57 -4.42 -2.63
CA VAL A 90 -9.39 -4.64 -1.79
C VAL A 90 -8.44 -5.61 -2.49
N ALA A 91 -7.14 -5.28 -2.54
CA ALA A 91 -6.15 -6.16 -3.13
C ALA A 91 -5.93 -7.38 -2.23
N THR A 92 -5.98 -8.58 -2.83
CA THR A 92 -5.78 -9.85 -2.13
C THR A 92 -4.73 -10.71 -2.84
N TRP A 93 -3.91 -11.44 -2.08
CA TRP A 93 -2.91 -12.36 -2.60
C TRP A 93 -3.15 -13.78 -2.07
N LYS A 94 -3.06 -14.75 -2.99
CA LYS A 94 -3.15 -16.19 -2.73
C LYS A 94 -1.76 -16.82 -2.86
N LYS A 95 -1.63 -18.10 -2.48
CA LYS A 95 -0.35 -18.85 -2.41
C LYS A 95 0.66 -18.54 -3.54
N SER A 96 1.93 -18.52 -3.11
CA SER A 96 3.09 -17.74 -3.59
C SER A 96 3.06 -16.27 -3.12
N PHE A 97 3.26 -16.08 -1.81
CA PHE A 97 3.26 -14.77 -1.15
C PHE A 97 4.56 -14.01 -1.44
N ARG A 98 4.69 -13.50 -2.67
CA ARG A 98 5.87 -12.74 -3.08
C ARG A 98 5.80 -11.33 -2.49
N SER A 99 6.79 -10.99 -1.67
CA SER A 99 6.94 -9.67 -1.05
C SER A 99 7.03 -8.54 -2.08
N ASP A 100 7.66 -8.79 -3.23
CA ASP A 100 7.77 -7.84 -4.34
C ASP A 100 6.39 -7.35 -4.83
N ASN A 101 5.44 -8.27 -5.01
CA ASN A 101 4.08 -7.93 -5.45
C ASN A 101 3.35 -7.04 -4.43
N MET A 102 3.52 -7.32 -3.14
CA MET A 102 2.93 -6.51 -2.07
C MET A 102 3.56 -5.10 -2.06
N ARG A 103 4.89 -5.02 -2.22
CA ARG A 103 5.63 -3.75 -2.23
C ARG A 103 5.28 -2.88 -3.43
N SER A 104 5.27 -3.43 -4.64
CA SER A 104 4.86 -2.68 -5.86
C SER A 104 3.44 -2.15 -5.71
N HIS A 105 2.52 -2.98 -5.20
CA HIS A 105 1.15 -2.53 -4.93
C HIS A 105 1.09 -1.32 -3.98
N HIS A 106 1.82 -1.34 -2.86
CA HIS A 106 1.80 -0.21 -1.92
C HIS A 106 2.40 1.06 -2.51
N VAL A 107 3.52 0.95 -3.23
CA VAL A 107 4.16 2.10 -3.89
C VAL A 107 3.23 2.72 -4.94
N GLU A 108 2.49 1.90 -5.67
CA GLU A 108 1.62 2.38 -6.76
C GLU A 108 0.25 2.88 -6.29
N GLN A 109 -0.34 2.20 -5.29
CA GLN A 109 -1.74 2.41 -4.90
C GLN A 109 -1.90 3.18 -3.59
N HIS A 110 -0.85 3.21 -2.76
CA HIS A 110 -0.86 3.85 -1.45
C HIS A 110 0.45 4.63 -1.16
N PRO A 111 0.99 5.45 -2.08
CA PRO A 111 2.29 6.08 -1.89
C PRO A 111 2.41 6.92 -0.60
N GLN A 112 1.35 7.63 -0.20
CA GLN A 112 1.37 8.50 0.97
C GLN A 112 1.29 7.69 2.27
N LYS A 113 0.28 6.84 2.41
CA LYS A 113 0.08 6.02 3.61
C LYS A 113 1.20 5.00 3.76
N TRP A 114 1.71 4.44 2.67
CA TRP A 114 2.88 3.56 2.69
C TRP A 114 4.12 4.28 3.21
N ALA A 115 4.40 5.50 2.73
CA ALA A 115 5.55 6.28 3.21
C ALA A 115 5.44 6.61 4.71
N ALA A 116 4.24 6.96 5.19
CA ALA A 116 3.99 7.18 6.61
C ALA A 116 4.25 5.90 7.43
N TYR A 117 3.74 4.76 6.96
CA TYR A 117 3.93 3.47 7.60
C TYR A 117 5.40 3.03 7.67
N GLN A 118 6.17 3.24 6.59
CA GLN A 118 7.60 2.96 6.58
C GLN A 118 8.39 3.78 7.62
N ARG A 119 7.96 5.02 7.89
CA ARG A 119 8.55 5.83 8.97
C ARG A 119 8.28 5.20 10.33
N LEU A 120 7.04 4.77 10.60
CA LEU A 120 6.70 4.07 11.84
C LEU A 120 7.50 2.77 12.00
N LEU A 121 7.60 1.95 10.96
CA LEU A 121 8.43 0.74 10.99
C LEU A 121 9.89 1.04 11.32
N THR A 122 10.42 2.13 10.77
CA THR A 122 11.79 2.58 11.05
C THR A 122 11.95 3.00 12.51
N LEU A 123 10.98 3.72 13.07
CA LEU A 123 10.99 4.13 14.47
C LEU A 123 11.00 2.91 15.39
N VAL A 124 10.13 1.93 15.14
CA VAL A 124 10.15 0.74 15.96
C VAL A 124 11.45 -0.03 15.84
N LYS A 125 11.98 -0.18 14.63
CA LYS A 125 13.27 -0.86 14.45
C LYS A 125 14.39 -0.16 15.22
N LYS A 126 14.41 1.18 15.23
CA LYS A 126 15.37 1.96 16.03
C LYS A 126 15.20 1.71 17.53
N GLU A 127 13.97 1.69 18.01
CA GLU A 127 13.67 1.47 19.43
C GLU A 127 14.05 0.03 19.86
N GLN A 128 13.76 -0.97 19.03
CA GLN A 128 14.24 -2.34 19.24
C GLN A 128 15.76 -2.40 19.34
N VAL A 129 16.49 -1.77 18.40
CA VAL A 129 17.96 -1.73 18.45
C VAL A 129 18.46 -1.04 19.72
N ARG A 130 17.83 0.06 20.14
CA ARG A 130 18.16 0.75 21.40
C ARG A 130 17.97 -0.15 22.61
N GLN A 131 16.87 -0.90 22.69
CA GLN A 131 16.62 -1.83 23.78
C GLN A 131 17.65 -2.95 23.83
N PHE A 132 17.98 -3.55 22.68
CA PHE A 132 19.02 -4.59 22.61
C PHE A 132 20.41 -4.04 23.01
N ALA A 133 20.70 -2.78 22.68
CA ALA A 133 21.94 -2.13 23.08
C ALA A 133 21.97 -1.77 24.59
N GLY A 134 20.86 -1.26 25.14
CA GLY A 134 20.74 -0.87 26.55
C GLY A 134 20.75 -2.05 27.53
N ARG A 135 20.23 -3.20 27.10
CA ARG A 135 20.15 -4.43 27.89
C ARG A 135 21.51 -5.09 28.17
N LYS A 136 22.58 -4.69 27.48
CA LYS A 136 23.95 -5.10 27.83
C LYS A 136 24.52 -4.36 29.05
N ASN A 137 23.91 -3.26 29.47
CA ASN A 137 24.44 -2.38 30.53
C ASN A 137 23.58 -2.32 31.80
N SER A 138 22.47 -3.05 31.89
CA SER A 138 21.62 -3.10 33.08
C SER A 138 21.10 -4.52 33.31
N GLY A 139 21.55 -5.15 34.39
CA GLY A 139 20.83 -6.28 34.97
C GLY A 139 19.52 -5.74 35.53
N GLU A 140 18.41 -6.41 35.18
CA GLU A 140 17.05 -6.08 35.61
C GLU A 140 16.51 -4.71 35.11
N ALA A 141 15.94 -4.69 33.90
CA ALA A 141 15.08 -3.60 33.46
C ALA A 141 13.75 -4.18 32.96
N ALA A 142 12.67 -3.78 33.64
CA ALA A 142 11.29 -4.00 33.23
C ALA A 142 11.06 -3.53 31.78
N PRO A 143 10.06 -4.08 31.06
CA PRO A 143 9.70 -3.55 29.75
C PRO A 143 9.35 -2.06 29.86
N ASP A 144 10.20 -1.22 29.30
CA ASP A 144 10.01 0.22 29.19
C ASP A 144 8.73 0.51 28.40
N ASP A 145 7.81 1.26 29.00
CA ASP A 145 6.49 1.62 28.45
C ASP A 145 6.59 2.26 27.04
N GLY A 146 7.74 2.83 26.69
CA GLY A 146 7.98 3.46 25.39
C GLY A 146 7.97 2.48 24.21
N ALA A 147 8.34 1.22 24.41
CA ALA A 147 8.30 0.19 23.36
C ALA A 147 6.85 -0.11 22.94
N ILE A 148 5.99 -0.34 23.92
CA ILE A 148 4.59 -0.69 23.73
C ILE A 148 3.87 0.45 22.99
N ALA A 149 4.25 1.70 23.26
CA ALA A 149 3.67 2.87 22.62
C ALA A 149 3.92 2.97 21.09
N VAL A 150 5.08 2.55 20.58
CA VAL A 150 5.36 2.66 19.13
C VAL A 150 4.77 1.48 18.35
N GLU A 151 4.73 0.29 18.95
CA GLU A 151 3.96 -0.85 18.46
C GLU A 151 2.47 -0.51 18.35
N ASP A 152 1.89 0.12 19.38
CA ASP A 152 0.49 0.55 19.39
C ASP A 152 0.22 1.59 18.29
N GLN A 153 1.16 2.50 18.01
CA GLN A 153 1.04 3.43 16.88
C GLN A 153 0.95 2.74 15.51
N LEU A 154 1.58 1.58 15.32
CA LEU A 154 1.47 0.82 14.06
C LEU A 154 0.07 0.21 13.89
N GLU A 155 -0.55 -0.25 14.96
CA GLU A 155 -1.90 -0.80 14.93
C GLU A 155 -2.95 0.32 14.88
N ALA A 156 -2.79 1.37 15.69
CA ALA A 156 -3.61 2.57 15.67
C ALA A 156 -3.60 3.26 14.30
N PHE A 157 -2.50 3.17 13.53
CA PHE A 157 -2.45 3.67 12.16
C PHE A 157 -3.57 3.08 11.28
N PHE A 158 -3.94 1.82 11.50
CA PHE A 158 -5.00 1.13 10.77
C PHE A 158 -6.34 1.06 11.53
N ALA A 159 -6.41 1.61 12.74
CA ALA A 159 -7.67 1.72 13.44
C ALA A 159 -8.60 2.66 12.64
N PRO A 160 -9.88 2.28 12.42
CA PRO A 160 -10.84 3.20 11.84
C PRO A 160 -10.95 4.44 12.75
N ASP A 161 -10.98 5.64 12.15
CA ASP A 161 -11.25 6.89 12.91
C ASP A 161 -12.70 6.78 13.41
N GLU A 162 -12.91 6.33 14.65
CA GLU A 162 -14.23 6.23 15.30
C GLU A 162 -14.77 7.64 15.67
N ARG A 163 -14.71 8.59 14.74
CA ARG A 163 -15.35 9.90 14.87
C ARG A 163 -16.45 10.04 13.81
N GLU A 164 -17.62 9.52 14.18
CA GLU A 164 -18.91 10.03 13.70
C GLU A 164 -19.60 10.78 14.83
#